data_AF-A0A7Y5PAY5-F1
#
_entry.id   AF-A0A7Y5PAY5-F1
#
_cell.length_a   1.000
_cell.length_b   1.000
_cell.length_c   1.000
_cell.angle_alpha   90.00
_cell.angle_beta   90.00
_cell.angle_gamma   90.00
#
_symmetry.space_group_name_H-M   'P 1'
#
loop_
_entity.id
_entity.type
_entity.pdbx_description
1 polymer ?
#
loop_
_entity_poly.entity_id
_entity_poly.type
_entity_poly.pdbx_seq_one_letter_code
_entity_poly.pdbx_strand_id
1 'polypeptide(L)'
;MDQRLLLAWLHLLALAVGLAGVWARARALRDSLRDPEDRGALRRAFVGDSWWGVAAAVWVITGLWRLLAGTEKSTAYYLANHVFYLKMTLFVAILALEVWPMTTLLRWRTKRAAPNPRDAGRIEVISYVECALVVAMVAAAVSMARGYGIRPADAPVVPAGATSPAPTSDASPIPTDGAAIVAAVKPSGTEVVTADDVALLTREIAMPLDGVNPSTLHSNFDERRGGGTRAHEALDIMAARRTPIRSAAAGRVLKLFTSAAGGLMVYAADSSERFVLMYAHLDGYAPGLRDGARLARGEVIGYVGSTGNASPDAPHLHFAIARSADVKRWSRGKPIDPLPVLVASTTRSDAEGAARRVQEPSPR
;
A
#
# COMPACT_ATOMS: atom_id res chain seq x y z
N MET A 1 -1.05 -5.93 21.59
CA MET A 1 -0.95 -4.73 20.73
C MET A 1 -0.14 -5.10 19.50
N ASP A 2 -0.59 -4.79 18.28
CA ASP A 2 0.16 -5.09 17.05
C ASP A 2 1.55 -4.42 17.13
N GLN A 3 2.62 -5.21 16.99
CA GLN A 3 4.01 -4.71 17.06
C GLN A 3 4.26 -3.61 16.00
N ARG A 4 3.58 -3.68 14.85
CA ARG A 4 3.66 -2.67 13.79
C ARG A 4 3.07 -1.33 14.23
N LEU A 5 1.92 -1.39 14.90
CA LEU A 5 1.26 -0.21 15.44
C LEU A 5 2.13 0.44 16.51
N LEU A 6 2.67 -0.35 17.45
CA LEU A 6 3.56 0.17 18.49
C LEU A 6 4.78 0.90 17.88
N LEU A 7 5.44 0.31 16.89
CA LEU A 7 6.60 0.93 16.24
C LEU A 7 6.24 2.20 15.47
N ALA A 8 5.05 2.28 14.87
CA ALA A 8 4.53 3.51 14.27
C ALA A 8 4.30 4.61 15.30
N TRP A 9 3.68 4.27 16.42
CA TRP A 9 3.46 5.19 17.53
C TRP A 9 4.78 5.72 18.08
N LEU A 10 5.77 4.85 18.31
CA LEU A 10 7.09 5.26 18.81
C LEU A 10 7.82 6.18 17.83
N HIS A 11 7.77 5.88 16.52
CA HIS A 11 8.40 6.71 15.49
C HIS A 11 7.79 8.11 15.41
N LEU A 12 6.46 8.23 15.56
CA LEU A 12 5.75 9.51 15.58
C LEU A 12 5.95 10.27 16.90
N LEU A 13 5.99 9.56 18.04
CA LEU A 13 6.27 10.17 19.34
C LEU A 13 7.67 10.79 19.36
N ALA A 14 8.66 10.12 18.76
CA ALA A 14 10.01 10.65 18.61
C ALA A 14 10.04 12.00 17.86
N LEU A 15 9.09 12.28 16.96
CA LEU A 15 8.97 13.60 16.32
C LEU A 15 8.60 14.71 17.29
N ALA A 16 7.58 14.48 18.11
CA ALA A 16 7.16 15.46 19.10
C ALA A 16 8.28 15.73 20.13
N VAL A 17 8.90 14.65 20.63
CA VAL A 17 9.99 14.73 21.62
C VAL A 17 11.24 15.36 21.01
N GLY A 18 11.62 14.97 19.79
CA GLY A 18 12.80 15.46 19.10
C GLY A 18 12.73 16.94 18.81
N LEU A 19 11.66 17.41 18.15
CA LEU A 19 11.44 18.84 17.86
C LEU A 19 11.43 19.68 19.14
N ALA A 20 10.74 19.22 20.19
CA ALA A 20 10.72 19.92 21.47
C ALA A 20 12.13 19.97 22.10
N GLY A 21 12.90 18.88 22.03
CA GLY A 21 14.26 18.80 22.56
C GLY A 21 15.24 19.75 21.88
N VAL A 22 15.30 19.72 20.54
CA VAL A 22 16.22 20.60 19.78
C VAL A 22 15.81 22.07 19.88
N TRP A 23 14.51 22.38 19.92
CA TRP A 23 14.02 23.74 20.15
C TRP A 23 14.36 24.24 21.56
N ALA A 24 14.16 23.40 22.58
CA ALA A 24 14.52 23.73 23.95
C ALA A 24 16.04 23.95 24.10
N ARG A 25 16.86 23.13 23.43
CA ARG A 25 18.32 23.32 23.34
C ARG A 25 18.66 24.69 22.74
N ALA A 26 18.07 25.02 21.59
CA ALA A 26 18.31 26.30 20.91
C ALA A 26 17.95 27.50 21.79
N ARG A 27 16.76 27.49 22.41
CA ARG A 27 16.34 28.59 23.30
C ARG A 27 17.24 28.71 24.53
N ALA A 28 17.59 27.59 25.16
CA ALA A 28 18.42 27.60 26.35
C ALA A 28 19.83 28.14 26.06
N LEU A 29 20.41 27.84 24.89
CA LEU A 29 21.67 28.43 24.46
C LEU A 29 21.53 29.93 24.18
N ARG A 30 20.46 30.36 23.52
CA ARG A 30 20.14 31.78 23.34
C ARG A 30 20.05 32.52 24.69
N ASP A 31 19.35 31.94 25.65
CA ASP A 31 19.21 32.51 26.99
C ASP A 31 20.60 32.66 27.65
N SER A 32 21.46 31.66 27.53
CA SER A 32 22.84 31.72 28.08
C SER A 32 23.74 32.79 27.44
N LEU A 33 23.43 33.21 26.21
CA LEU A 33 24.14 34.29 25.52
C LEU A 33 23.62 35.67 25.92
N ARG A 34 22.34 35.77 26.25
CA ARG A 34 21.69 37.01 26.69
C ARG A 34 21.98 37.31 28.16
N ASP A 35 21.98 36.28 28.98
CA ASP A 35 22.27 36.36 30.41
C ASP A 35 23.34 35.31 30.78
N PRO A 36 24.63 35.68 30.70
CA PRO A 36 25.74 34.80 31.07
C PRO A 36 25.75 34.39 32.55
N GLU A 37 25.01 35.09 33.42
CA GLU A 37 24.92 34.77 34.84
C GLU A 37 23.87 33.68 35.14
N ASP A 38 22.95 33.40 34.20
CA ASP A 38 21.97 32.30 34.30
C ASP A 38 22.67 30.93 34.16
N ARG A 39 23.20 30.45 35.28
CA ARG A 39 23.77 29.10 35.41
C ARG A 39 22.75 27.98 35.11
N GLY A 40 21.45 28.28 35.14
CA GLY A 40 20.38 27.35 34.79
C GLY A 40 20.22 27.14 33.28
N ALA A 41 20.61 28.12 32.45
CA ALA A 41 20.44 28.05 30.99
C ALA A 41 21.18 26.86 30.38
N LEU A 42 22.44 26.63 30.76
CA LEU A 42 23.22 25.50 30.27
C LEU A 42 22.65 24.14 30.69
N ARG A 43 22.12 24.05 31.93
CA ARG A 43 21.46 22.83 32.38
C ARG A 43 20.22 22.52 31.54
N ARG A 44 19.41 23.53 31.21
CA ARG A 44 18.25 23.38 30.31
C ARG A 44 18.70 22.95 28.91
N ALA A 45 19.80 23.50 28.40
CA ALA A 45 20.37 23.11 27.11
C ALA A 45 20.76 21.62 27.08
N PHE A 46 21.43 21.12 28.13
CA PHE A 46 21.79 19.70 28.23
C PHE A 46 20.58 18.76 28.36
N VAL A 47 19.51 19.20 29.00
CA VAL A 47 18.26 18.43 29.08
C VAL A 47 17.60 18.35 27.70
N GLY A 48 17.50 19.48 26.97
CA GLY A 48 17.00 19.51 25.60
C GLY A 48 17.82 18.61 24.66
N ASP A 49 19.14 18.70 24.76
CA ASP A 49 20.10 17.87 24.02
C ASP A 49 19.93 16.36 24.29
N SER A 50 19.71 15.98 25.55
CA SER A 50 19.49 14.57 25.91
C SER A 50 18.20 14.03 25.29
N TRP A 51 17.11 14.80 25.28
CA TRP A 51 15.85 14.41 24.64
C TRP A 51 15.95 14.35 23.11
N TRP A 52 16.72 15.26 22.51
CA TRP A 52 17.05 15.20 21.09
C TRP A 52 17.80 13.92 20.73
N GLY A 53 18.84 13.56 21.50
CA GLY A 53 19.60 12.32 21.30
C GLY A 53 18.76 11.05 21.45
N VAL A 54 17.86 11.00 22.45
CA VAL A 54 16.91 9.88 22.63
C VAL A 54 15.96 9.77 21.44
N ALA A 55 15.38 10.88 20.98
CA ALA A 55 14.51 10.90 19.82
C ALA A 55 15.24 10.42 18.54
N ALA A 56 16.48 10.88 18.34
CA ALA A 56 17.31 10.46 17.21
C ALA A 56 17.57 8.94 17.22
N ALA A 57 17.90 8.35 18.37
CA ALA A 57 18.09 6.91 18.51
C ALA A 57 16.80 6.14 18.18
N VAL A 58 15.65 6.60 18.69
CA VAL A 58 14.35 5.98 18.39
C VAL A 58 14.05 6.04 16.89
N TRP A 59 14.27 7.17 16.23
CA TRP A 59 14.06 7.32 14.79
C TRP A 59 14.94 6.41 13.95
N VAL A 60 16.23 6.30 14.28
CA VAL A 60 17.16 5.41 13.57
C VAL A 60 16.72 3.96 13.72
N ILE A 61 16.45 3.50 14.94
CA ILE A 61 16.07 2.11 15.22
C ILE A 61 14.74 1.76 14.52
N THR A 62 13.72 2.58 14.72
CA THR A 62 12.38 2.33 14.14
C THR A 62 12.37 2.55 12.62
N GLY A 63 13.16 3.47 12.09
CA GLY A 63 13.31 3.72 10.66
C GLY A 63 14.06 2.57 9.95
N LEU A 64 15.16 2.09 10.51
CA LEU A 64 15.91 0.96 9.97
C LEU A 64 15.07 -0.32 9.99
N TRP A 65 14.31 -0.56 11.07
CA TRP A 65 13.39 -1.69 11.13
C TRP A 65 12.33 -1.61 10.02
N ARG A 66 11.75 -0.43 9.75
CA ARG A 66 10.78 -0.25 8.65
C ARG A 66 11.37 -0.54 7.28
N LEU A 67 12.64 -0.22 7.07
CA LEU A 67 13.34 -0.49 5.81
C LEU A 67 13.64 -1.98 5.65
N LEU A 68 14.14 -2.65 6.70
CA LEU A 68 14.64 -4.02 6.63
C LEU A 68 13.56 -5.10 6.84
N ALA A 69 12.49 -4.79 7.56
CA ALA A 69 11.47 -5.79 7.88
C ALA A 69 10.56 -6.11 6.67
N GLY A 70 10.68 -5.39 5.54
CA GLY A 70 9.92 -5.67 4.31
C GLY A 70 8.40 -5.56 4.46
N THR A 71 7.92 -4.86 5.49
CA THR A 71 6.54 -4.97 5.99
C THR A 71 5.57 -3.95 5.41
N GLU A 72 6.04 -2.88 4.75
CA GLU A 72 5.20 -1.74 4.34
C GLU A 72 5.27 -1.37 2.84
N LYS A 73 6.47 -1.30 2.23
CA LYS A 73 6.69 -1.01 0.78
C LYS A 73 7.96 -1.72 0.29
N SER A 74 8.03 -2.10 -0.98
CA SER A 74 9.23 -2.75 -1.54
C SER A 74 10.41 -1.78 -1.62
N THR A 75 11.64 -2.28 -1.51
CA THR A 75 12.87 -1.47 -1.67
C THR A 75 12.89 -0.71 -2.99
N ALA A 76 12.37 -1.32 -4.07
CA ALA A 76 12.25 -0.69 -5.39
C ALA A 76 11.39 0.59 -5.38
N TYR A 77 10.33 0.65 -4.55
CA TYR A 77 9.52 1.87 -4.43
C TYR A 77 10.32 3.03 -3.85
N TYR A 78 11.14 2.77 -2.83
CA TYR A 78 11.96 3.80 -2.23
C TYR A 78 13.05 4.27 -3.20
N LEU A 79 13.69 3.34 -3.91
CA LEU A 79 14.75 3.64 -4.88
C LEU A 79 14.25 4.39 -6.12
N ALA A 80 12.97 4.25 -6.50
CA ALA A 80 12.37 4.98 -7.62
C ALA A 80 11.81 6.36 -7.22
N ASN A 81 11.74 6.68 -5.93
CA ASN A 81 11.08 7.88 -5.45
C ASN A 81 12.10 9.00 -5.14
N HIS A 82 12.09 10.09 -5.91
CA HIS A 82 12.98 11.24 -5.69
C HIS A 82 12.70 12.01 -4.40
N VAL A 83 11.45 11.99 -3.90
CA VAL A 83 11.11 12.56 -2.60
C VAL A 83 11.66 11.68 -1.46
N PHE A 84 11.81 10.37 -1.67
CA PHE A 84 12.55 9.52 -0.73
C PHE A 84 14.03 9.92 -0.66
N TYR A 85 14.70 10.14 -1.79
CA TYR A 85 16.08 10.63 -1.77
C TYR A 85 16.19 12.01 -1.12
N LEU A 86 15.28 12.93 -1.39
CA LEU A 86 15.22 14.22 -0.68
C LEU A 86 15.14 14.02 0.84
N LYS A 87 14.25 13.13 1.31
CA LYS A 87 14.14 12.80 2.73
C LYS A 87 15.46 12.23 3.28
N MET A 88 16.12 11.33 2.54
CA MET A 88 17.39 10.74 2.95
C MET A 88 18.52 11.77 2.98
N THR A 89 18.58 12.68 2.00
CA THR A 89 19.53 13.80 1.98
C THR A 89 19.32 14.73 3.18
N LEU A 90 18.08 15.09 3.48
CA LEU A 90 17.75 15.89 4.67
C LEU A 90 18.16 15.18 5.96
N PHE A 91 17.88 13.87 6.07
CA PHE A 91 18.29 13.07 7.22
C PHE A 91 19.82 13.04 7.41
N VAL A 92 20.58 12.78 6.34
CA VAL A 92 22.05 12.80 6.39
C VAL A 92 22.59 14.18 6.71
N ALA A 93 21.99 15.25 6.17
CA ALA A 93 22.37 16.62 6.48
C ALA A 93 22.16 16.97 7.96
N ILE A 94 21.02 16.55 8.54
CA ILE A 94 20.75 16.70 9.98
C ILE A 94 21.81 15.97 10.80
N LEU A 95 22.11 14.70 10.47
CA LEU A 95 23.13 13.94 11.20
C LEU A 95 24.52 14.59 11.09
N ALA A 96 24.90 15.08 9.91
CA ALA A 96 26.18 15.74 9.70
C ALA A 96 26.29 17.06 10.49
N LEU A 97 25.22 17.86 10.52
CA LEU A 97 25.14 19.08 11.32
C LEU A 97 25.23 18.79 12.82
N GLU A 98 24.68 17.67 13.28
CA GLU A 98 24.63 17.32 14.71
C GLU A 98 25.98 16.84 15.28
N VAL A 99 26.92 16.34 14.46
CA VAL A 99 28.21 15.80 14.94
C VAL A 99 28.98 16.83 15.77
N TRP A 100 29.06 18.07 15.31
CA TRP A 100 29.85 19.11 15.97
C TRP A 100 29.18 19.65 17.25
N PRO A 101 27.88 20.02 17.26
CA PRO A 101 27.12 20.34 18.47
C PRO A 101 27.22 19.26 19.54
N MET A 102 26.93 18.01 19.19
CA MET A 102 26.90 16.89 20.13
C MET A 102 28.25 16.71 20.82
N THR A 103 29.35 16.65 20.05
CA THR A 103 30.70 16.48 20.61
C THR A 103 31.14 17.68 21.45
N THR A 104 30.65 18.88 21.15
CA THR A 104 30.98 20.10 21.91
C THR A 104 30.21 20.16 23.23
N LEU A 105 28.90 19.91 23.21
CA LEU A 105 28.07 19.87 24.41
C LEU A 105 28.49 18.73 25.35
N LEU A 106 28.86 17.57 24.81
CA LEU A 106 29.39 16.46 25.60
C LEU A 106 30.72 16.82 26.28
N ARG A 107 31.61 17.53 25.59
CA ARG A 107 32.87 18.03 26.18
C ARG A 107 32.61 19.03 27.29
N TRP A 108 31.67 19.97 27.11
CA TRP A 108 31.29 20.92 28.16
C TRP A 108 30.69 20.23 29.38
N ARG A 109 29.81 19.24 29.15
CA ARG A 109 29.19 18.43 30.20
C ARG A 109 30.20 17.62 31.01
N THR A 110 31.16 16.98 30.34
CA THR A 110 32.14 16.08 30.97
C THR A 110 33.27 16.84 31.66
N LYS A 111 33.83 17.86 31.01
CA LYS A 111 34.97 18.62 31.56
C LYS A 111 34.55 19.79 32.45
N ARG A 112 33.24 20.03 32.61
CA ARG A 112 32.68 21.23 33.25
C ARG A 112 33.30 22.52 32.67
N ALA A 113 33.60 22.49 31.38
CA ALA A 113 34.26 23.62 30.71
C ALA A 113 33.27 24.77 30.57
N ALA A 114 33.77 26.01 30.75
CA ALA A 114 32.96 27.19 30.48
C ALA A 114 32.58 27.23 28.98
N PRO A 115 31.30 27.46 28.65
CA PRO A 115 30.88 27.58 27.26
C PRO A 115 31.54 28.80 26.63
N ASN A 116 32.14 28.60 25.46
CA ASN A 116 32.55 29.72 24.63
C ASN A 116 31.30 30.36 23.99
N PRO A 117 31.05 31.68 24.17
CA PRO A 117 29.87 32.33 23.61
C PRO A 117 29.75 32.19 22.09
N ARG A 118 30.88 32.18 21.36
CA ARG A 118 30.87 31.99 19.90
C ARG A 118 30.37 30.59 19.53
N ASP A 119 30.80 29.58 20.27
CA ASP A 119 30.39 28.20 20.02
C ASP A 119 28.93 27.99 20.42
N ALA A 120 28.48 28.56 21.54
CA ALA A 120 27.09 28.51 21.97
C ALA A 120 26.14 29.15 20.94
N GLY A 121 26.53 30.30 20.36
CA GLY A 121 25.76 30.95 19.29
C GLY A 121 25.71 30.12 18.00
N ARG A 122 26.80 29.44 17.62
CA ARG A 122 26.79 28.53 16.47
C ARG A 122 25.88 27.33 16.70
N ILE A 123 25.94 26.72 17.90
CA ILE A 123 25.08 25.58 18.24
C ILE A 123 23.60 26.00 18.29
N GLU A 124 23.29 27.21 18.78
CA GLU A 124 21.94 27.78 18.71
C GLU A 124 21.43 27.81 17.27
N VAL A 125 22.19 28.42 16.35
CA VAL A 125 21.79 28.56 14.94
C VAL A 125 21.62 27.18 14.30
N ILE A 126 22.58 26.28 14.51
CA ILE A 126 22.49 24.89 14.00
C ILE A 126 21.22 24.22 14.50
N SER A 127 20.88 24.37 15.79
CA SER A 127 19.68 23.77 16.38
C SER A 127 18.39 24.28 15.72
N TYR A 128 18.29 25.58 15.38
CA TYR A 128 17.14 26.09 14.62
C TYR A 128 17.11 25.59 13.18
N VAL A 129 18.27 25.49 12.53
CA VAL A 129 18.37 24.91 11.18
C VAL A 129 17.91 23.45 11.20
N GLU A 130 18.32 22.66 12.19
CA GLU A 130 17.87 21.27 12.37
C GLU A 130 16.37 21.18 12.59
N CYS A 131 15.75 22.07 13.39
CA CYS A 131 14.30 22.13 13.52
C CYS A 131 13.62 22.28 12.14
N ALA A 132 14.10 23.23 11.33
CA ALA A 132 13.55 23.48 10.00
C ALA A 132 13.75 22.30 9.05
N LEU A 133 14.94 21.67 9.09
CA LEU A 133 15.24 20.49 8.29
C LEU A 133 14.38 19.28 8.68
N VAL A 134 14.12 19.08 9.98
CA VAL A 134 13.20 18.02 10.46
C VAL A 134 11.80 18.26 9.94
N VAL A 135 11.29 19.50 10.00
CA VAL A 135 9.97 19.84 9.44
C VAL A 135 9.92 19.59 7.93
N ALA A 136 10.95 19.99 7.18
CA ALA A 136 11.05 19.72 5.75
C ALA A 136 11.11 18.21 5.45
N MET A 137 11.84 17.44 6.27
CA MET A 137 11.92 15.98 6.16
C MET A 137 10.56 15.32 6.42
N VAL A 138 9.78 15.83 7.37
CA VAL A 138 8.40 15.37 7.62
C VAL A 138 7.49 15.71 6.43
N ALA A 139 7.61 16.91 5.86
CA ALA A 139 6.85 17.28 4.66
C ALA A 139 7.17 16.33 3.48
N ALA A 140 8.44 16.03 3.25
CA ALA A 140 8.85 15.01 2.27
C ALA A 140 8.25 13.63 2.58
N ALA A 141 8.25 13.20 3.84
CA ALA A 141 7.67 11.93 4.27
C ALA A 141 6.14 11.87 4.03
N VAL A 142 5.42 12.96 4.28
CA VAL A 142 3.97 13.05 4.01
C VAL A 142 3.70 13.03 2.50
N SER A 143 4.48 13.78 1.72
CA SER A 143 4.37 13.80 0.25
C SER A 143 4.56 12.42 -0.35
N MET A 144 5.61 11.68 0.04
CA MET A 144 5.81 10.30 -0.43
C MET A 144 4.70 9.35 0.07
N ALA A 145 4.14 9.57 1.26
CA ALA A 145 3.01 8.77 1.75
C ALA A 145 1.75 8.98 0.90
N ARG A 146 1.61 10.15 0.26
CA ARG A 146 0.52 10.49 -0.67
C ARG A 146 0.83 10.15 -2.14
N GLY A 147 1.97 9.52 -2.43
CA GLY A 147 2.34 9.07 -3.77
C GLY A 147 3.14 10.08 -4.60
N TYR A 148 3.46 11.26 -4.06
CA TYR A 148 4.37 12.19 -4.74
C TYR A 148 5.80 11.65 -4.78
N GLY A 149 6.55 12.03 -5.80
CA GLY A 149 7.98 11.74 -5.88
C GLY A 149 8.37 10.63 -6.85
N ILE A 150 7.46 10.09 -7.64
CA ILE A 150 7.78 9.16 -8.73
C ILE A 150 7.65 9.97 -10.04
N ARG A 151 8.74 10.11 -10.82
CA ARG A 151 8.63 10.71 -12.15
C ARG A 151 8.01 9.69 -13.10
N PRO A 152 7.17 10.07 -14.08
CA PRO A 152 6.63 9.12 -15.07
C PRO A 152 7.72 8.33 -15.82
N ALA A 153 8.91 8.92 -15.98
CA ALA A 153 10.08 8.30 -16.61
C ALA A 153 10.92 7.40 -15.68
N ASP A 154 10.80 7.59 -14.35
CA ASP A 154 11.52 6.83 -13.31
C ASP A 154 10.61 5.84 -12.56
N ALA A 155 9.29 5.90 -12.82
CA ALA A 155 8.42 4.76 -12.60
C ALA A 155 9.08 3.58 -13.30
N PRO A 156 9.11 2.37 -12.70
CA PRO A 156 9.69 1.22 -13.38
C PRO A 156 9.08 1.16 -14.77
N VAL A 157 9.90 1.47 -15.78
CA VAL A 157 9.53 1.40 -17.17
C VAL A 157 9.30 -0.08 -17.40
N VAL A 158 8.04 -0.49 -17.31
CA VAL A 158 7.57 -1.55 -18.19
C VAL A 158 7.79 -0.96 -19.57
N PRO A 159 8.67 -1.53 -20.40
CA PRO A 159 9.03 -0.93 -21.68
C PRO A 159 7.76 -0.60 -22.46
N ALA A 160 7.54 0.70 -22.73
CA ALA A 160 6.50 1.22 -23.60
C ALA A 160 6.75 0.87 -25.09
N GLY A 161 7.44 -0.24 -25.32
CA GLY A 161 7.86 -0.79 -26.60
C GLY A 161 7.81 -2.32 -26.61
N ALA A 162 7.13 -2.97 -25.66
CA ALA A 162 6.37 -4.16 -26.05
C ALA A 162 5.07 -3.64 -26.67
N THR A 163 5.16 -3.19 -27.93
CA THR A 163 4.10 -3.64 -28.85
C THR A 163 3.96 -5.11 -28.55
N SER A 164 2.77 -5.58 -28.14
CA SER A 164 2.46 -6.99 -28.26
C SER A 164 3.08 -7.45 -29.58
N PRO A 165 3.93 -8.49 -29.59
CA PRO A 165 4.34 -9.03 -30.87
C PRO A 165 3.05 -9.19 -31.67
N ALA A 166 3.05 -8.66 -32.90
CA ALA A 166 1.95 -8.85 -33.83
C ALA A 166 1.50 -10.32 -33.71
N PRO A 167 0.19 -10.58 -33.61
CA PRO A 167 -0.34 -11.80 -33.01
C PRO A 167 0.32 -13.01 -33.66
N THR A 168 1.28 -13.61 -32.97
CA THR A 168 1.70 -14.97 -33.29
C THR A 168 0.57 -15.84 -32.80
N SER A 169 -0.09 -16.44 -33.77
CA SER A 169 -1.28 -17.30 -33.74
C SER A 169 -1.08 -18.59 -32.92
N ASP A 170 -0.51 -18.51 -31.71
CA ASP A 170 -0.24 -19.65 -30.84
C ASP A 170 -0.65 -19.37 -29.38
N ALA A 171 -1.74 -18.63 -29.18
CA ALA A 171 -2.40 -18.64 -27.88
C ALA A 171 -3.13 -19.99 -27.72
N SER A 172 -2.57 -20.87 -26.89
CA SER A 172 -3.27 -22.06 -26.43
C SER A 172 -4.65 -21.65 -25.88
N PRO A 173 -5.74 -22.35 -26.23
CA PRO A 173 -7.08 -21.97 -25.82
C PRO A 173 -7.20 -21.89 -24.30
N ILE A 174 -7.86 -20.85 -23.80
CA ILE A 174 -8.20 -20.74 -22.37
C ILE A 174 -9.05 -21.98 -22.01
N PRO A 175 -8.65 -22.78 -21.01
CA PRO A 175 -9.40 -23.96 -20.65
C PRO A 175 -10.79 -23.58 -20.14
N THR A 176 -11.83 -24.20 -20.71
CA THR A 176 -13.24 -23.91 -20.38
C THR A 176 -13.91 -25.03 -19.59
N ASP A 177 -13.28 -26.20 -19.50
CA ASP A 177 -13.76 -27.32 -18.68
C ASP A 177 -13.15 -27.28 -17.25
N GLY A 178 -13.92 -27.77 -16.27
CA GLY A 178 -13.56 -27.65 -14.86
C GLY A 178 -12.27 -28.39 -14.47
N ALA A 179 -11.94 -29.50 -15.15
CA ALA A 179 -10.73 -30.27 -14.87
C ALA A 179 -9.47 -29.54 -15.35
N ALA A 180 -9.52 -28.91 -16.52
CA ALA A 180 -8.42 -28.15 -17.08
C ALA A 180 -8.25 -26.78 -16.39
N ILE A 181 -9.33 -26.18 -15.88
CA ILE A 181 -9.23 -25.00 -15.00
C ILE A 181 -8.51 -25.36 -13.70
N VAL A 182 -8.83 -26.50 -13.06
CA VAL A 182 -8.13 -26.97 -11.85
C VAL A 182 -6.64 -27.20 -12.14
N ALA A 183 -6.28 -27.76 -13.29
CA ALA A 183 -4.89 -27.96 -13.69
C ALA A 183 -4.13 -26.65 -13.96
N ALA A 184 -4.82 -25.59 -14.40
CA ALA A 184 -4.24 -24.26 -14.59
C ALA A 184 -4.00 -23.49 -13.27
N VAL A 185 -4.69 -23.87 -12.18
CA VAL A 185 -4.49 -23.30 -10.85
C VAL A 185 -3.23 -23.90 -10.19
N LYS A 186 -2.16 -23.12 -10.08
CA LYS A 186 -0.93 -23.56 -9.40
C LYS A 186 -1.10 -23.61 -7.86
N PRO A 187 -0.74 -24.72 -7.17
CA PRO A 187 -0.89 -24.84 -5.73
C PRO A 187 0.21 -24.10 -4.95
N SER A 188 -0.19 -23.48 -3.84
CA SER A 188 0.67 -22.96 -2.76
C SER A 188 -0.26 -22.59 -1.61
N GLY A 189 -0.16 -23.32 -0.49
CA GLY A 189 -1.08 -23.28 0.66
C GLY A 189 -1.64 -24.67 1.02
N THR A 190 -2.03 -24.87 2.28
CA THR A 190 -2.59 -26.13 2.81
C THR A 190 -4.07 -26.36 2.44
N GLU A 191 -4.74 -25.36 1.87
CA GLU A 191 -6.11 -25.49 1.34
C GLU A 191 -6.09 -25.89 -0.14
N VAL A 192 -6.80 -26.96 -0.48
CA VAL A 192 -6.89 -27.51 -1.85
C VAL A 192 -8.11 -26.93 -2.56
N VAL A 193 -7.93 -26.40 -3.77
CA VAL A 193 -9.03 -26.01 -4.67
C VAL A 193 -9.50 -27.26 -5.41
N THR A 194 -10.79 -27.60 -5.31
CA THR A 194 -11.37 -28.80 -5.94
C THR A 194 -12.10 -28.47 -7.25
N ALA A 195 -12.39 -29.49 -8.07
CA ALA A 195 -13.23 -29.32 -9.25
C ALA A 195 -14.65 -28.83 -8.89
N ASP A 196 -15.18 -29.28 -7.74
CA ASP A 196 -16.48 -28.83 -7.24
C ASP A 196 -16.46 -27.36 -6.81
N ASP A 197 -15.34 -26.88 -6.26
CA ASP A 197 -15.16 -25.45 -5.97
C ASP A 197 -15.27 -24.62 -7.26
N VAL A 198 -14.52 -25.02 -8.30
CA VAL A 198 -14.53 -24.32 -9.59
C VAL A 198 -15.92 -24.38 -10.23
N ALA A 199 -16.57 -25.54 -10.22
CA ALA A 199 -17.91 -25.71 -10.78
C ALA A 199 -18.96 -24.85 -10.06
N LEU A 200 -18.88 -24.76 -8.73
CA LEU A 200 -19.74 -23.87 -7.93
C LEU A 200 -19.48 -22.41 -8.29
N LEU A 201 -18.22 -21.98 -8.26
CA LEU A 201 -17.84 -20.61 -8.54
C LEU A 201 -18.27 -20.16 -9.94
N THR A 202 -18.08 -21.00 -10.96
CA THR A 202 -18.50 -20.74 -12.36
C THR A 202 -20.01 -20.51 -12.50
N ARG A 203 -20.85 -21.09 -11.62
CA ARG A 203 -22.30 -20.83 -11.65
C ARG A 203 -22.68 -19.52 -10.99
N GLU A 204 -21.98 -19.16 -9.92
CA GLU A 204 -22.34 -18.04 -9.06
C GLU A 204 -21.72 -16.70 -9.50
N ILE A 205 -20.56 -16.74 -10.13
CA ILE A 205 -19.79 -15.54 -10.48
C ILE A 205 -20.25 -14.90 -11.80
N ALA A 206 -20.03 -13.59 -11.91
CA ALA A 206 -20.24 -12.78 -13.10
C ALA A 206 -19.12 -11.74 -13.24
N MET A 207 -18.97 -11.21 -14.45
CA MET A 207 -18.00 -10.14 -14.74
C MET A 207 -18.26 -8.91 -13.83
N PRO A 208 -17.26 -8.43 -13.06
CA PRO A 208 -17.46 -7.32 -12.13
C PRO A 208 -17.51 -5.94 -12.81
N LEU A 209 -17.34 -5.86 -14.13
CA LEU A 209 -17.42 -4.63 -14.91
C LEU A 209 -18.31 -4.86 -16.14
N ASP A 210 -19.21 -3.91 -16.39
CA ASP A 210 -20.11 -3.98 -17.54
C ASP A 210 -19.35 -3.81 -18.86
N GLY A 211 -19.82 -4.50 -19.91
CA GLY A 211 -19.30 -4.35 -21.26
C GLY A 211 -17.91 -4.94 -21.48
N VAL A 212 -17.31 -5.57 -20.48
CA VAL A 212 -16.02 -6.27 -20.61
C VAL A 212 -16.28 -7.74 -20.97
N ASN A 213 -15.73 -8.17 -22.10
CA ASN A 213 -15.71 -9.59 -22.47
C ASN A 213 -14.48 -10.27 -21.85
N PRO A 214 -14.64 -11.25 -20.94
CA PRO A 214 -13.49 -11.90 -20.32
C PRO A 214 -12.62 -12.66 -21.33
N SER A 215 -13.17 -13.17 -22.43
CA SER A 215 -12.41 -13.91 -23.45
C SER A 215 -11.40 -13.04 -24.21
N THR A 216 -11.52 -11.71 -24.14
CA THR A 216 -10.54 -10.77 -24.74
C THR A 216 -9.47 -10.31 -23.76
N LEU A 217 -9.54 -10.73 -22.49
CA LEU A 217 -8.58 -10.35 -21.48
C LEU A 217 -7.37 -11.29 -21.52
N HIS A 218 -6.21 -10.75 -21.16
CA HIS A 218 -5.00 -11.53 -20.92
C HIS A 218 -4.88 -11.84 -19.42
N SER A 219 -4.55 -13.08 -19.06
CA SER A 219 -4.28 -13.41 -17.67
C SER A 219 -2.99 -12.71 -17.23
N ASN A 220 -3.08 -11.97 -16.14
CA ASN A 220 -1.94 -11.40 -15.43
C ASN A 220 -1.80 -12.02 -14.02
N PHE A 221 -2.44 -13.17 -13.76
CA PHE A 221 -2.49 -13.81 -12.46
C PHE A 221 -1.12 -14.24 -11.93
N ASP A 222 -0.29 -14.80 -12.80
CA ASP A 222 1.04 -15.31 -12.46
C ASP A 222 2.14 -14.24 -12.54
N GLU A 223 1.82 -13.01 -12.97
CA GLU A 223 2.80 -11.94 -13.12
C GLU A 223 3.55 -11.68 -11.82
N ARG A 224 4.85 -11.44 -11.94
CA ARG A 224 5.67 -11.15 -10.77
C ARG A 224 5.51 -9.68 -10.37
N ARG A 225 5.18 -9.44 -9.12
CA ARG A 225 5.05 -8.10 -8.51
C ARG A 225 6.12 -7.91 -7.43
N GLY A 226 6.33 -6.66 -7.01
CA GLY A 226 7.32 -6.33 -5.98
C GLY A 226 8.77 -6.63 -6.37
N GLY A 227 9.11 -6.45 -7.65
CA GLY A 227 10.46 -6.71 -8.17
C GLY A 227 10.83 -8.19 -8.30
N GLY A 228 9.85 -9.08 -8.51
CA GLY A 228 10.08 -10.52 -8.67
C GLY A 228 9.67 -11.38 -7.48
N THR A 229 9.37 -10.76 -6.33
CA THR A 229 9.30 -11.45 -5.03
C THR A 229 7.96 -12.10 -4.72
N ARG A 230 6.88 -11.72 -5.42
CA ARG A 230 5.55 -12.31 -5.22
C ARG A 230 4.80 -12.46 -6.54
N ALA A 231 3.88 -13.41 -6.60
CA ALA A 231 2.90 -13.49 -7.67
C ALA A 231 1.84 -12.38 -7.52
N HIS A 232 1.12 -12.10 -8.61
CA HIS A 232 0.05 -11.12 -8.64
C HIS A 232 -1.21 -11.65 -7.93
N GLU A 233 -1.55 -12.91 -8.18
CA GLU A 233 -2.64 -13.67 -7.53
C GLU A 233 -4.04 -13.04 -7.72
N ALA A 234 -4.21 -12.28 -8.80
CA ALA A 234 -5.42 -11.55 -9.14
C ALA A 234 -5.49 -11.29 -10.64
N LEU A 235 -6.62 -10.73 -11.09
CA LEU A 235 -6.82 -10.21 -12.44
C LEU A 235 -6.93 -8.67 -12.39
N ASP A 236 -6.00 -7.97 -13.04
CA ASP A 236 -6.15 -6.52 -13.27
C ASP A 236 -6.97 -6.31 -14.55
N ILE A 237 -8.11 -5.63 -14.42
CA ILE A 237 -9.04 -5.33 -15.51
C ILE A 237 -9.04 -3.83 -15.74
N MET A 238 -8.46 -3.40 -16.87
CA MET A 238 -8.37 -1.99 -17.24
C MET A 238 -9.77 -1.39 -17.49
N ALA A 239 -10.04 -0.26 -16.86
CA ALA A 239 -11.29 0.47 -17.04
C ALA A 239 -11.13 1.93 -16.63
N ALA A 240 -11.91 2.83 -17.23
CA ALA A 240 -11.85 4.24 -16.90
C ALA A 240 -12.12 4.47 -15.40
N ARG A 241 -11.43 5.45 -14.80
CA ARG A 241 -11.73 5.87 -13.43
C ARG A 241 -13.22 6.21 -13.31
N ARG A 242 -13.83 5.83 -12.19
CA ARG A 242 -15.26 5.93 -11.88
C ARG A 242 -16.19 4.96 -12.61
N THR A 243 -15.67 4.02 -13.39
CA THR A 243 -16.49 2.91 -13.91
C THR A 243 -17.11 2.16 -12.72
N PRO A 244 -18.44 1.89 -12.72
CA PRO A 244 -19.09 1.13 -11.65
C PRO A 244 -18.51 -0.29 -11.54
N ILE A 245 -18.14 -0.67 -10.33
CA ILE A 245 -17.73 -2.05 -9.99
C ILE A 245 -18.95 -2.77 -9.44
N ARG A 246 -19.24 -3.93 -10.01
CA ARG A 246 -20.34 -4.81 -9.60
C ARG A 246 -19.85 -5.96 -8.72
N SER A 247 -20.67 -6.35 -7.75
CA SER A 247 -20.45 -7.57 -6.98
C SER A 247 -20.52 -8.76 -7.94
N ALA A 248 -19.43 -9.52 -8.00
CA ALA A 248 -19.27 -10.62 -8.93
C ALA A 248 -20.16 -11.80 -8.55
N ALA A 249 -20.49 -11.96 -7.26
CA ALA A 249 -21.43 -12.97 -6.77
C ALA A 249 -22.39 -12.36 -5.74
N ALA A 250 -23.49 -13.04 -5.47
CA ALA A 250 -24.33 -12.75 -4.32
C ALA A 250 -23.60 -13.17 -3.03
N GLY A 251 -23.90 -12.51 -1.91
CA GLY A 251 -23.29 -12.83 -0.62
C GLY A 251 -23.31 -11.65 0.35
N ARG A 252 -22.16 -11.32 0.93
CA ARG A 252 -22.06 -10.19 1.87
C ARG A 252 -20.68 -9.55 1.92
N VAL A 253 -20.62 -8.28 2.27
CA VAL A 253 -19.37 -7.57 2.59
C VAL A 253 -18.78 -8.17 3.87
N LEU A 254 -17.55 -8.65 3.77
CA LEU A 254 -16.74 -9.08 4.90
C LEU A 254 -16.04 -7.88 5.53
N LYS A 255 -15.40 -7.06 4.70
CA LYS A 255 -14.61 -5.94 5.16
C LYS A 255 -14.43 -4.87 4.09
N LEU A 256 -14.76 -3.63 4.43
CA LEU A 256 -14.22 -2.45 3.79
C LEU A 256 -12.86 -2.16 4.42
N PHE A 257 -11.81 -2.18 3.61
CA PHE A 257 -10.44 -2.11 4.10
C PHE A 257 -9.62 -1.14 3.27
N THR A 258 -8.67 -0.48 3.92
CA THR A 258 -7.72 0.41 3.27
C THR A 258 -6.31 -0.06 3.56
N SER A 259 -5.49 -0.20 2.52
CA SER A 259 -4.07 -0.50 2.69
C SER A 259 -3.20 0.34 1.76
N ALA A 260 -1.90 0.40 2.07
CA ALA A 260 -0.94 1.11 1.23
C ALA A 260 -0.79 0.48 -0.17
N ALA A 261 -0.91 -0.85 -0.27
CA ALA A 261 -0.82 -1.56 -1.54
C ALA A 261 -2.14 -1.54 -2.30
N GLY A 262 -3.20 -2.13 -1.74
CA GLY A 262 -4.49 -2.28 -2.42
C GLY A 262 -5.39 -1.04 -2.42
N GLY A 263 -5.00 0.04 -1.75
CA GLY A 263 -5.82 1.26 -1.68
C GLY A 263 -7.13 1.02 -0.94
N LEU A 264 -8.22 1.61 -1.44
CA LEU A 264 -9.57 1.28 -1.00
C LEU A 264 -9.97 -0.08 -1.56
N MET A 265 -10.41 -0.97 -0.67
CA MET A 265 -10.77 -2.35 -1.01
C MET A 265 -12.13 -2.75 -0.44
N VAL A 266 -12.78 -3.66 -1.13
CA VAL A 266 -13.94 -4.43 -0.65
C VAL A 266 -13.53 -5.90 -0.63
N TYR A 267 -13.65 -6.54 0.53
CA TYR A 267 -13.68 -7.98 0.66
C TYR A 267 -15.12 -8.44 0.83
N ALA A 268 -15.55 -9.40 0.03
CA ALA A 268 -16.87 -9.99 0.09
C ALA A 268 -16.79 -11.52 0.19
N ALA A 269 -17.70 -12.12 0.93
CA ALA A 269 -17.95 -13.56 0.87
C ALA A 269 -19.02 -13.81 -0.17
N ASP A 270 -18.88 -14.91 -0.91
CA ASP A 270 -19.98 -15.44 -1.71
C ASP A 270 -21.07 -16.05 -0.82
N SER A 271 -22.21 -16.40 -1.42
CA SER A 271 -23.38 -16.97 -0.74
C SER A 271 -23.09 -18.32 -0.07
N SER A 272 -22.12 -19.09 -0.57
CA SER A 272 -21.72 -20.36 0.05
C SER A 272 -20.74 -20.21 1.21
N GLU A 273 -20.23 -18.99 1.46
CA GLU A 273 -19.15 -18.70 2.41
C GLU A 273 -17.89 -19.58 2.19
N ARG A 274 -17.62 -20.01 0.94
CA ARG A 274 -16.41 -20.76 0.57
C ARG A 274 -15.37 -19.90 -0.13
N PHE A 275 -15.78 -18.77 -0.69
CA PHE A 275 -14.95 -17.91 -1.49
C PHE A 275 -14.93 -16.49 -0.94
N VAL A 276 -13.75 -15.89 -0.97
CA VAL A 276 -13.53 -14.47 -0.72
C VAL A 276 -13.23 -13.80 -2.04
N LEU A 277 -14.01 -12.78 -2.36
CA LEU A 277 -13.84 -11.90 -3.50
C LEU A 277 -13.22 -10.59 -3.02
N MET A 278 -12.13 -10.16 -3.65
CA MET A 278 -11.44 -8.92 -3.33
C MET A 278 -11.49 -7.97 -4.53
N TYR A 279 -11.90 -6.73 -4.26
CA TYR A 279 -11.90 -5.62 -5.20
C TYR A 279 -10.97 -4.56 -4.65
N ALA A 280 -9.94 -4.16 -5.39
CA ALA A 280 -8.94 -3.21 -4.93
C ALA A 280 -8.77 -2.03 -5.89
N HIS A 281 -8.03 -1.02 -5.40
CA HIS A 281 -7.74 0.25 -6.08
C HIS A 281 -8.97 1.15 -6.30
N LEU A 282 -10.04 0.97 -5.54
CA LEU A 282 -11.29 1.71 -5.72
C LEU A 282 -11.09 3.24 -5.59
N ASP A 283 -11.86 4.02 -6.35
CA ASP A 283 -11.97 5.49 -6.19
C ASP A 283 -12.85 5.86 -5.01
N GLY A 284 -13.80 4.99 -4.68
CA GLY A 284 -14.76 5.14 -3.60
C GLY A 284 -15.72 3.95 -3.52
N TYR A 285 -16.41 3.83 -2.39
CA TYR A 285 -17.45 2.83 -2.17
C TYR A 285 -18.81 3.30 -2.69
N ALA A 286 -19.68 2.35 -3.05
CA ALA A 286 -21.07 2.66 -3.34
C ALA A 286 -21.77 3.23 -2.10
N PRO A 287 -22.74 4.16 -2.26
CA PRO A 287 -23.50 4.70 -1.14
C PRO A 287 -24.17 3.60 -0.29
N GLY A 288 -24.01 3.67 1.03
CA GLY A 288 -24.65 2.74 1.96
C GLY A 288 -23.92 1.41 2.16
N LEU A 289 -22.86 1.14 1.38
CA LEU A 289 -22.02 -0.04 1.57
C LEU A 289 -21.31 0.01 2.92
N ARG A 290 -21.36 -1.10 3.67
CA ARG A 290 -20.76 -1.24 5.00
C ARG A 290 -20.42 -2.69 5.30
N ASP A 291 -19.54 -2.91 6.27
CA ASP A 291 -19.22 -4.25 6.77
C ASP A 291 -20.52 -5.00 7.14
N GLY A 292 -20.66 -6.24 6.67
CA GLY A 292 -21.82 -7.09 6.89
C GLY A 292 -23.03 -6.82 5.97
N ALA A 293 -22.98 -5.81 5.09
CA ALA A 293 -24.04 -5.58 4.11
C ALA A 293 -24.23 -6.79 3.20
N ARG A 294 -25.48 -7.18 2.93
CA ARG A 294 -25.79 -8.20 1.93
C ARG A 294 -25.54 -7.63 0.53
N LEU A 295 -25.09 -8.49 -0.37
CA LEU A 295 -24.80 -8.14 -1.76
C LEU A 295 -25.62 -9.04 -2.69
N ALA A 296 -26.31 -8.42 -3.64
CA ALA A 296 -26.82 -9.13 -4.81
C ALA A 296 -25.72 -9.24 -5.88
N ARG A 297 -25.76 -10.31 -6.69
CA ARG A 297 -24.90 -10.39 -7.87
C ARG A 297 -25.24 -9.25 -8.82
N GLY A 298 -24.24 -8.52 -9.31
CA GLY A 298 -24.42 -7.36 -10.19
C GLY A 298 -24.68 -6.04 -9.46
N GLU A 299 -24.82 -6.05 -8.13
CA GLU A 299 -25.00 -4.83 -7.34
C GLU A 299 -23.74 -3.95 -7.39
N VAL A 300 -23.90 -2.63 -7.52
CA VAL A 300 -22.77 -1.70 -7.52
C VAL A 300 -22.18 -1.60 -6.10
N ILE A 301 -20.90 -1.90 -5.96
CA ILE A 301 -20.17 -1.89 -4.68
C ILE A 301 -19.13 -0.78 -4.60
N GLY A 302 -18.82 -0.12 -5.71
CA GLY A 302 -17.87 0.97 -5.73
C GLY A 302 -17.52 1.36 -7.14
N TYR A 303 -16.38 2.03 -7.26
CA TYR A 303 -15.98 2.63 -8.52
C TYR A 303 -14.49 2.40 -8.78
N VAL A 304 -14.14 2.10 -10.02
CA VAL A 304 -12.75 1.91 -10.47
C VAL A 304 -11.93 3.16 -10.15
N GLY A 305 -10.73 2.97 -9.60
CA GLY A 305 -9.85 4.04 -9.20
C GLY A 305 -8.37 3.75 -9.45
N SER A 306 -7.54 4.46 -8.70
CA SER A 306 -6.09 4.33 -8.69
C SER A 306 -5.53 4.51 -7.28
N THR A 307 -6.30 4.10 -6.26
CA THR A 307 -5.86 4.23 -4.86
C THR A 307 -4.86 3.12 -4.49
N GLY A 308 -4.03 3.35 -3.48
CA GLY A 308 -2.97 2.40 -3.10
C GLY A 308 -1.74 2.58 -3.98
N ASN A 309 -1.25 1.49 -4.58
CA ASN A 309 -0.09 1.51 -5.46
C ASN A 309 -0.44 1.46 -6.96
N ALA A 310 -1.72 1.53 -7.32
CA ALA A 310 -2.15 1.63 -8.72
C ALA A 310 -1.72 2.97 -9.33
N SER A 311 -1.35 2.95 -10.62
CA SER A 311 -0.98 4.16 -11.35
C SER A 311 -2.22 5.02 -11.66
N PRO A 312 -2.19 6.35 -11.40
CA PRO A 312 -3.25 7.25 -11.85
C PRO A 312 -3.46 7.26 -13.38
N ASP A 313 -2.41 6.97 -14.14
CA ASP A 313 -2.44 6.95 -15.61
C ASP A 313 -3.00 5.63 -16.18
N ALA A 314 -3.14 4.60 -15.34
CA ALA A 314 -3.74 3.32 -15.72
C ALA A 314 -4.75 2.85 -14.65
N PRO A 315 -5.91 3.52 -14.53
CA PRO A 315 -6.97 3.07 -13.64
C PRO A 315 -7.46 1.66 -14.02
N HIS A 316 -7.64 0.81 -13.02
CA HIS A 316 -8.07 -0.57 -13.21
C HIS A 316 -8.78 -1.11 -11.98
N LEU A 317 -9.53 -2.18 -12.17
CA LEU A 317 -10.01 -3.03 -11.09
C LEU A 317 -9.00 -4.15 -10.88
N HIS A 318 -8.43 -4.24 -9.69
CA HIS A 318 -7.71 -5.44 -9.26
C HIS A 318 -8.70 -6.38 -8.57
N PHE A 319 -9.01 -7.50 -9.24
CA PHE A 319 -10.02 -8.47 -8.82
C PHE A 319 -9.37 -9.80 -8.45
N ALA A 320 -9.51 -10.24 -7.21
CA ALA A 320 -8.99 -11.52 -6.75
C ALA A 320 -10.09 -12.43 -6.21
N ILE A 321 -9.89 -13.72 -6.38
CA ILE A 321 -10.74 -14.77 -5.81
C ILE A 321 -9.85 -15.67 -4.96
N ALA A 322 -10.29 -15.99 -3.75
CA ALA A 322 -9.61 -16.95 -2.92
C ALA A 322 -10.59 -17.96 -2.32
N ARG A 323 -10.26 -19.25 -2.37
CA ARG A 323 -10.91 -20.27 -1.55
C ARG A 323 -10.51 -20.01 -0.10
N SER A 324 -11.46 -20.01 0.84
CA SER A 324 -11.17 -19.99 2.28
C SER A 324 -11.98 -21.04 3.05
N ALA A 325 -11.39 -21.65 4.10
CA ALA A 325 -12.14 -22.47 5.06
C ALA A 325 -12.91 -21.62 6.08
N ASP A 326 -12.50 -20.36 6.26
CA ASP A 326 -13.12 -19.41 7.18
C ASP A 326 -13.03 -18.02 6.56
N VAL A 327 -14.09 -17.60 5.87
CA VAL A 327 -14.18 -16.29 5.21
C VAL A 327 -14.03 -15.11 6.19
N LYS A 328 -14.18 -15.31 7.51
CA LYS A 328 -13.88 -14.26 8.49
C LYS A 328 -12.38 -13.92 8.53
N ARG A 329 -11.52 -14.84 8.11
CA ARG A 329 -10.09 -14.63 7.83
C ARG A 329 -9.88 -14.25 6.37
N TRP A 330 -10.59 -13.22 5.93
CA TRP A 330 -10.69 -12.75 4.54
C TRP A 330 -9.34 -12.50 3.81
N SER A 331 -8.23 -12.35 4.53
CA SER A 331 -6.89 -12.19 3.94
C SER A 331 -6.07 -13.49 3.83
N ARG A 332 -6.61 -14.65 4.21
CA ARG A 332 -5.85 -15.92 4.34
C ARG A 332 -6.41 -17.08 3.51
N GLY A 333 -6.92 -16.79 2.30
CA GLY A 333 -7.41 -17.81 1.39
C GLY A 333 -6.37 -18.27 0.36
N LYS A 334 -6.64 -19.41 -0.30
CA LYS A 334 -5.89 -19.92 -1.45
C LYS A 334 -6.35 -19.21 -2.73
N PRO A 335 -5.48 -18.47 -3.44
CA PRO A 335 -5.87 -17.76 -4.66
C PRO A 335 -6.31 -18.70 -5.78
N ILE A 336 -7.33 -18.28 -6.52
CA ILE A 336 -7.87 -18.90 -7.72
C ILE A 336 -7.73 -17.88 -8.86
N ASP A 337 -7.24 -18.29 -10.03
CA ASP A 337 -7.20 -17.42 -11.22
C ASP A 337 -8.64 -17.04 -11.63
N PRO A 338 -9.01 -15.74 -11.57
CA PRO A 338 -10.37 -15.32 -11.92
C PRO A 338 -10.69 -15.53 -13.40
N LEU A 339 -9.71 -15.44 -14.30
CA LEU A 339 -9.98 -15.32 -15.72
C LEU A 339 -10.68 -16.57 -16.32
N PRO A 340 -10.17 -17.80 -16.13
CA PRO A 340 -10.82 -18.99 -16.68
C PRO A 340 -12.25 -19.18 -16.15
N VAL A 341 -12.47 -18.86 -14.88
CA VAL A 341 -13.78 -18.95 -14.23
C VAL A 341 -14.76 -17.92 -14.82
N LEU A 342 -14.30 -16.69 -15.04
CA LEU A 342 -15.12 -15.63 -15.65
C LEU A 342 -15.51 -15.98 -17.10
N VAL A 343 -14.56 -16.50 -17.89
CA VAL A 343 -14.82 -16.99 -19.26
C VAL A 343 -15.87 -18.10 -19.23
N ALA A 344 -15.67 -19.13 -18.40
CA ALA A 344 -16.63 -20.24 -18.29
C ALA A 344 -18.02 -19.78 -17.83
N SER A 345 -18.10 -18.85 -16.88
CA SER A 345 -19.38 -18.31 -16.38
C SER A 345 -20.15 -17.55 -17.47
N THR A 346 -19.43 -16.82 -18.32
CA THR A 346 -20.00 -16.02 -19.41
C THR A 346 -20.52 -16.92 -20.51
N THR A 347 -19.70 -17.89 -20.97
CA THR A 347 -20.10 -18.89 -21.97
C THR A 347 -21.35 -19.66 -21.54
N ARG A 348 -21.43 -20.07 -20.27
CA ARG A 348 -22.62 -20.75 -19.72
C ARG A 348 -23.85 -19.84 -19.74
N SER A 349 -23.70 -18.60 -19.29
CA SER A 349 -24.80 -17.63 -19.25
C SER A 349 -25.33 -17.31 -20.65
N ASP A 350 -24.45 -17.20 -21.64
CA ASP A 350 -24.81 -16.98 -23.05
C ASP A 350 -25.56 -18.17 -23.63
N ALA A 351 -25.10 -19.39 -23.36
CA ALA A 351 -25.76 -20.62 -23.78
C ALA A 351 -27.17 -20.76 -23.17
N GLU A 352 -27.32 -20.46 -21.87
CA GLU A 352 -28.62 -20.45 -21.18
C GLU A 352 -29.57 -19.37 -21.75
N GLY A 353 -29.03 -18.18 -22.05
CA GLY A 353 -29.80 -17.10 -22.68
C GLY A 353 -30.26 -17.44 -24.10
N ALA A 354 -29.40 -18.10 -24.88
CA ALA A 354 -29.77 -18.60 -26.21
C ALA A 354 -30.85 -19.68 -26.13
N ALA A 355 -30.72 -20.64 -25.20
CA ALA A 355 -31.71 -21.70 -25.00
C ALA A 355 -33.09 -21.14 -24.59
N ARG A 356 -33.14 -20.11 -23.73
CA ARG A 356 -34.39 -19.45 -23.35
C ARG A 356 -35.07 -18.74 -24.52
N ARG A 357 -34.30 -18.03 -25.36
CA ARG A 357 -34.83 -17.35 -26.56
C ARG A 357 -35.44 -18.32 -27.58
N VAL A 358 -34.93 -19.56 -27.65
CA VAL A 358 -35.49 -20.60 -28.53
C VAL A 358 -36.80 -21.18 -27.97
N GLN A 359 -37.02 -21.09 -26.65
CA GLN A 359 -38.21 -21.64 -25.98
C GLN A 359 -39.35 -20.63 -25.81
N GLU A 360 -39.16 -19.34 -26.09
CA GLU A 360 -40.25 -18.36 -26.09
C GLU A 360 -41.08 -18.48 -27.40
N PRO A 361 -42.38 -18.81 -27.33
CA PRO A 361 -43.22 -18.88 -28.52
C PRO A 361 -43.36 -17.49 -29.14
N SER A 362 -43.20 -17.40 -30.45
CA SER A 362 -43.38 -16.17 -31.23
C SER A 362 -44.74 -15.54 -30.90
N PRO A 363 -44.80 -14.25 -30.51
CA PRO A 363 -46.07 -13.60 -30.22
C PRO A 363 -46.92 -13.58 -31.51
N ARG A 364 -48.11 -14.18 -31.44
CA ARG A 364 -49.09 -14.20 -32.53
C ARG A 364 -49.85 -12.89 -32.64
#